data_AF-A0A1H6FFD3-F1
#
_entry.id   AF-A0A1H6FFD3-F1
#
_cell.length_a   1.000
_cell.length_b   1.000
_cell.length_c   1.000
_cell.angle_alpha   90.00
_cell.angle_beta   90.00
_cell.angle_gamma   90.00
#
_symmetry.space_group_name_H-M   'P 1'
#
loop_
_entity.id
_entity.type
_entity.pdbx_description
1 polymer ?
#
loop_
_entity_poly.entity_id
_entity_poly.type
_entity_poly.pdbx_seq_one_letter_code
_entity_poly.pdbx_strand_id
1 'polypeptide(L)'
;MDIGFWELLIIVVVALLVIGPERLPEVARTTGRWVGRIRAYANNVKSDIDRELRFQELQDMMRSNERDGLHEISEIGKEISDKLAIPTESLTEDLDFPEPTKSTANASKSLSQKETKNV
;
A
#
# COMPACT_ATOMS: atom_id res chain seq x y z
N MET A 1 1.24 -10.07 -32.23
CA MET A 1 0.88 -11.15 -31.28
C MET A 1 -0.13 -11.96 -32.03
N ASP A 2 0.33 -12.93 -32.81
CA ASP A 2 -0.51 -13.59 -33.79
C ASP A 2 -0.19 -15.08 -33.71
N ILE A 3 -0.63 -15.66 -32.59
CA ILE A 3 -0.92 -17.09 -32.49
C ILE A 3 -2.39 -17.12 -32.15
N GLY A 4 -3.21 -17.20 -33.18
CA GLY A 4 -4.62 -17.48 -33.08
C GLY A 4 -4.87 -18.93 -32.73
N PHE A 5 -6.12 -19.22 -32.35
CA PHE A 5 -6.58 -20.58 -32.06
C PHE A 5 -6.29 -21.56 -33.22
N TRP A 6 -6.40 -21.07 -34.46
CA TRP A 6 -6.15 -21.86 -35.66
C TRP A 6 -4.70 -22.30 -35.83
N GLU A 7 -3.72 -21.43 -35.55
CA GLU A 7 -2.29 -21.79 -35.65
C GLU A 7 -1.90 -22.82 -34.59
N LEU A 8 -2.41 -22.67 -33.36
CA LEU A 8 -2.24 -23.68 -32.30
C LEU A 8 -2.79 -25.05 -32.75
N LEU A 9 -3.98 -25.06 -33.35
CA LEU A 9 -4.62 -26.30 -33.80
C LEU A 9 -3.80 -27.00 -34.90
N ILE A 10 -3.25 -26.25 -35.85
CA ILE A 10 -2.36 -26.80 -36.88
C ILE A 10 -1.12 -27.45 -36.25
N ILE A 11 -0.48 -26.76 -35.30
CA ILE A 11 0.69 -27.31 -34.59
C ILE A 11 0.33 -28.61 -33.87
N VAL A 12 -0.82 -28.65 -33.19
CA VAL A 12 -1.31 -29.87 -32.52
C VAL A 12 -1.51 -31.01 -33.52
N VAL A 13 -2.15 -30.75 -34.66
CA VAL A 13 -2.35 -31.78 -35.70
C VAL A 13 -1.02 -32.30 -36.24
N VAL A 14 -0.07 -31.41 -36.54
CA VAL A 14 1.27 -31.81 -37.02
C VAL A 14 2.01 -32.60 -35.95
N ALA A 15 1.95 -32.18 -34.69
CA ALA A 15 2.56 -32.91 -33.58
C ALA A 15 1.95 -34.32 -33.43
N LEU A 16 0.63 -34.46 -33.57
CA LEU A 16 -0.05 -35.77 -33.56
C LEU A 16 0.37 -36.64 -34.75
N LEU A 17 0.63 -36.06 -35.94
CA LEU A 17 1.08 -36.82 -37.10
C LEU A 17 2.51 -37.33 -36.94
N VAL A 18 3.41 -36.47 -36.46
CA VAL A 18 4.86 -36.77 -36.35
C VAL A 18 5.15 -37.75 -35.21
N ILE A 19 4.58 -37.48 -34.04
CA ILE A 19 4.81 -38.28 -32.82
C ILE A 19 3.77 -39.41 -32.69
N GLY A 20 2.59 -39.25 -33.26
CA GLY A 20 1.47 -40.17 -33.11
C GLY A 20 0.53 -39.75 -31.97
N PRO A 21 -0.80 -39.91 -32.15
CA PRO A 21 -1.80 -39.50 -31.14
C PRO A 21 -1.70 -40.29 -29.84
N GLU A 22 -1.26 -41.56 -29.88
CA GLU A 22 -1.03 -42.34 -28.65
C GLU A 22 0.20 -41.87 -27.86
N ARG A 23 1.20 -41.26 -28.50
CA ARG A 23 2.50 -40.96 -27.88
C ARG A 23 2.61 -39.54 -27.32
N LEU A 24 1.92 -38.57 -27.92
CA LEU A 24 1.83 -37.20 -27.42
C LEU A 24 1.38 -37.12 -25.93
N PRO A 25 0.31 -37.82 -25.50
CA PRO A 25 -0.09 -37.81 -24.08
C PRO A 25 0.92 -38.50 -23.18
N GLU A 26 1.65 -39.51 -23.67
CA GLU A 26 2.69 -40.20 -22.91
C GLU A 26 3.91 -39.30 -22.65
N VAL A 27 4.36 -38.55 -23.67
CA VAL A 27 5.43 -37.56 -23.55
C VAL A 27 5.00 -36.41 -22.62
N ALA A 28 3.79 -35.88 -22.79
CA ALA A 28 3.26 -34.83 -21.92
C ALA A 28 3.20 -35.28 -20.44
N ARG A 29 2.77 -36.52 -20.17
CA ARG A 29 2.76 -37.10 -18.81
C ARG A 29 4.17 -37.24 -18.24
N THR A 30 5.13 -37.66 -19.06
CA THR A 30 6.51 -37.87 -18.64
C THR A 30 7.19 -36.53 -18.30
N THR A 31 7.13 -35.57 -19.22
CA THR A 31 7.66 -34.21 -19.04
C THR A 31 6.93 -33.49 -17.91
N GLY A 32 5.60 -33.64 -17.83
CA GLY A 32 4.80 -33.06 -16.75
C GLY A 32 5.22 -33.56 -15.37
N ARG A 33 5.59 -34.84 -15.23
CA ARG A 33 6.11 -35.39 -13.97
C ARG A 33 7.51 -34.88 -13.65
N TRP A 34 8.32 -34.52 -14.64
CA TRP A 34 9.64 -33.90 -14.42
C TRP A 34 9.50 -32.44 -13.99
N VAL A 35 8.69 -31.67 -14.72
CA VAL A 35 8.37 -30.28 -14.37
C VAL A 35 7.69 -30.20 -13.00
N GLY A 36 6.78 -31.11 -12.70
CA GLY A 36 6.11 -31.18 -11.40
C GLY A 36 7.11 -31.44 -10.26
N ARG A 37 8.10 -32.30 -10.47
CA ARG A 37 9.19 -32.50 -9.51
C ARG A 37 10.02 -31.23 -9.34
N ILE A 38 10.46 -30.60 -10.42
CA ILE A 38 11.23 -29.33 -10.35
C ILE A 38 10.46 -28.25 -9.60
N ARG A 39 9.16 -28.10 -9.88
CA ARG A 39 8.28 -27.17 -9.16
C ARG A 39 8.18 -27.52 -7.67
N ALA A 40 8.07 -28.80 -7.33
CA ALA A 40 8.06 -29.24 -5.93
C ALA A 40 9.37 -28.90 -5.22
N TYR A 41 10.53 -29.13 -5.85
CA TYR A 41 11.83 -28.73 -5.30
C TYR A 41 11.94 -27.22 -5.12
N ALA A 42 11.53 -26.44 -6.13
CA ALA A 42 11.52 -24.97 -6.04
C ALA A 42 10.60 -24.48 -4.90
N ASN A 43 9.45 -25.12 -4.70
CA ASN A 43 8.54 -24.79 -3.59
C ASN A 43 9.15 -25.15 -2.22
N ASN A 44 9.85 -26.27 -2.11
CA ASN A 44 10.51 -26.67 -0.86
C ASN A 44 11.64 -25.70 -0.51
N VAL A 45 12.52 -25.40 -1.48
CA VAL A 45 13.61 -24.43 -1.31
C VAL A 45 13.03 -23.05 -0.98
N LYS A 46 11.98 -22.61 -1.68
CA LYS A 46 11.28 -21.38 -1.32
C LYS A 46 10.70 -21.44 0.09
N SER A 47 10.16 -22.57 0.54
CA SER A 47 9.61 -22.70 1.89
C SER A 47 10.67 -22.69 2.99
N ASP A 48 11.86 -23.21 2.69
CA ASP A 48 13.01 -23.19 3.60
C ASP A 48 13.61 -21.78 3.66
N ILE A 49 13.73 -21.13 2.50
CA ILE A 49 14.14 -19.74 2.36
C ILE A 49 13.13 -18.82 3.04
N ASP A 50 11.82 -19.00 2.84
CA ASP A 50 10.78 -18.20 3.47
C ASP A 50 10.83 -18.36 4.99
N ARG A 51 11.11 -19.55 5.54
CA ARG A 51 11.26 -19.74 6.99
C ARG A 51 12.39 -18.90 7.60
N GLU A 52 13.43 -18.59 6.81
CA GLU A 52 14.59 -17.80 7.24
C GLU A 52 14.50 -16.30 6.84
N LEU A 53 14.02 -16.01 5.62
CA LEU A 53 13.95 -14.67 5.03
C LEU A 53 12.66 -13.89 5.35
N ARG A 54 11.62 -14.54 5.88
CA ARG A 54 10.33 -13.88 6.22
C ARG A 54 10.47 -12.71 7.20
N PHE A 55 11.56 -12.62 7.94
CA PHE A 55 11.81 -11.51 8.85
C PHE A 55 12.76 -10.43 8.32
N GLN A 56 13.62 -10.73 7.35
CA GLN A 56 14.62 -9.77 6.88
C GLN A 56 14.20 -9.11 5.57
N GLU A 57 13.77 -9.88 4.56
CA GLU A 57 13.42 -9.30 3.25
C GLU A 57 12.05 -8.61 3.23
N LEU A 58 11.04 -9.15 3.93
CA LEU A 58 9.77 -8.43 4.08
C LEU A 58 9.97 -7.09 4.82
N GLN A 59 10.85 -7.07 5.82
CA GLN A 59 11.19 -5.86 6.58
C GLN A 59 12.01 -4.90 5.72
N ASP A 60 12.94 -5.38 4.90
CA ASP A 60 13.79 -4.55 4.04
C ASP A 60 13.02 -4.00 2.83
N MET A 61 12.12 -4.78 2.22
CA MET A 61 11.20 -4.29 1.17
C MET A 61 10.19 -3.27 1.72
N MET A 62 9.68 -3.48 2.94
CA MET A 62 8.85 -2.46 3.62
C MET A 62 9.67 -1.21 3.95
N ARG A 63 10.87 -1.35 4.51
CA ARG A 63 11.74 -0.21 4.86
C ARG A 63 12.25 0.57 3.65
N SER A 64 12.52 -0.08 2.52
CA SER A 64 12.94 0.61 1.29
C SER A 64 11.79 1.43 0.71
N ASN A 65 10.58 0.87 0.67
CA ASN A 65 9.39 1.61 0.23
C ASN A 65 9.01 2.73 1.22
N GLU A 66 9.16 2.51 2.53
CA GLU A 66 8.85 3.54 3.53
C GLU A 66 9.82 4.71 3.42
N ARG A 67 11.12 4.49 3.22
CA ARG A 67 12.10 5.58 3.10
C ARG A 67 11.82 6.50 1.93
N ASP A 68 11.53 5.93 0.77
CA ASP A 68 11.26 6.71 -0.44
C ASP A 68 9.94 7.48 -0.30
N GLY A 69 8.88 6.84 0.23
CA GLY A 69 7.59 7.49 0.47
C GLY A 69 7.62 8.55 1.59
N LEU A 70 8.41 8.34 2.65
CA LEU A 70 8.55 9.31 3.75
C LEU A 70 9.31 10.57 3.32
N HIS A 71 10.28 10.44 2.40
CA HIS A 71 10.98 11.59 1.82
C HIS A 71 10.02 12.45 0.98
N GLU A 72 9.21 11.81 0.12
CA GLU A 72 8.21 12.50 -0.71
C GLU A 72 7.13 13.18 0.14
N ILE A 73 6.58 12.50 1.15
CA ILE A 73 5.58 13.06 2.07
C ILE A 73 6.17 14.22 2.89
N SER A 74 7.43 14.10 3.35
CA SER A 74 8.07 15.19 4.10
C SER A 74 8.35 16.41 3.22
N GLU A 75 8.70 16.21 1.96
CA GLU A 75 8.98 17.30 1.02
C GLU A 75 7.70 18.02 0.63
N ILE A 76 6.63 17.26 0.33
CA ILE A 76 5.28 17.78 0.14
C ILE A 76 4.79 18.51 1.40
N GLY A 77 4.99 17.93 2.60
CA GLY A 77 4.58 18.54 3.86
C GLY A 77 5.32 19.85 4.17
N LYS A 78 6.60 19.93 3.82
CA LYS A 78 7.40 21.18 3.91
C LYS A 78 6.93 22.21 2.89
N GLU A 79 6.73 21.82 1.64
CA GLU A 79 6.24 22.74 0.60
C GLU A 79 4.84 23.27 0.92
N ILE A 80 3.95 22.42 1.42
CA ILE A 80 2.62 22.80 1.90
C ILE A 80 2.76 23.72 3.10
N SER A 81 3.64 23.43 4.06
CA SER A 81 3.83 24.28 5.24
C SER A 81 4.46 25.64 4.89
N ASP A 82 5.38 25.68 3.93
CA ASP A 82 6.01 26.91 3.43
C ASP A 82 5.02 27.76 2.61
N LYS A 83 4.10 27.12 1.88
CA LYS A 83 3.06 27.79 1.07
C LYS A 83 1.77 28.12 1.85
N LEU A 84 1.47 27.37 2.92
CA LEU A 84 0.34 27.61 3.83
C LEU A 84 0.76 28.27 5.15
N ALA A 85 2.03 28.59 5.35
CA ALA A 85 2.45 29.70 6.19
C ALA A 85 1.99 31.01 5.54
N ILE A 86 0.68 31.13 5.34
CA ILE A 86 -0.03 32.36 5.06
C ILE A 86 0.32 33.26 6.25
N PRO A 87 1.08 34.35 6.02
CA PRO A 87 1.26 35.36 7.04
C PRO A 87 -0.14 35.75 7.49
N THR A 88 -0.49 35.42 8.73
CA THR A 88 -1.79 35.77 9.32
C THR A 88 -1.94 37.29 9.46
N GLU A 89 -0.96 38.07 9.01
CA GLU A 89 -0.96 39.53 9.03
C GLU A 89 -1.80 40.19 7.93
N SER A 90 -2.20 39.49 6.84
CA SER A 90 -2.90 40.15 5.71
C SER A 90 -4.41 39.89 5.63
N LEU A 91 -5.05 39.33 6.65
CA LEU A 91 -6.53 39.16 6.69
C LEU A 91 -7.22 40.04 7.74
N THR A 92 -6.47 40.86 8.49
CA THR A 92 -7.03 41.76 9.51
C THR A 92 -7.17 43.22 9.08
N GLU A 93 -6.91 43.57 7.81
CA GLU A 93 -6.94 44.98 7.38
C GLU A 93 -8.28 45.48 6.80
N ASP A 94 -9.26 44.61 6.50
CA ASP A 94 -10.44 45.03 5.70
C ASP A 94 -11.84 44.76 6.27
N LEU A 95 -12.02 44.35 7.54
CA LEU A 95 -13.37 44.29 8.12
C LEU A 95 -13.46 44.98 9.48
N ASP A 96 -13.75 46.28 9.37
CA ASP A 96 -14.28 47.20 10.36
C ASP A 96 -15.48 46.60 11.11
N PHE A 97 -15.29 46.24 12.39
CA PHE A 97 -16.36 46.22 13.37
C PHE A 97 -15.87 46.84 14.70
N PRO A 98 -16.57 47.86 15.20
CA PRO A 98 -16.12 48.69 16.32
C PRO A 98 -16.18 47.97 17.67
N GLU A 99 -15.19 48.23 18.51
CA GLU A 99 -15.25 47.92 19.94
C GLU A 99 -16.48 48.59 20.61
N PRO A 100 -17.10 47.90 21.58
CA PRO A 100 -17.48 48.56 22.81
C PRO A 100 -16.65 48.02 23.99
N THR A 101 -15.56 48.73 24.24
CA THR A 101 -15.06 49.18 25.54
C THR A 101 -15.52 48.41 26.80
N LYS A 102 -14.54 47.75 27.42
CA LYS A 102 -14.17 47.85 28.84
C LYS A 102 -15.32 47.99 29.84
N SER A 103 -15.72 46.88 30.48
CA SER A 103 -16.37 46.96 31.79
C SER A 103 -16.22 45.67 32.59
N THR A 104 -15.53 45.77 33.72
CA THR A 104 -15.66 44.92 34.91
C THR A 104 -15.04 43.52 34.79
N ALA A 105 -13.72 43.42 34.81
CA ALA A 105 -13.02 43.05 36.05
C ALA A 105 -13.81 43.37 37.33
N ASN A 106 -14.18 42.31 38.07
CA ASN A 106 -14.53 42.31 39.49
C ASN A 106 -15.91 42.87 39.90
N ALA A 107 -16.96 42.04 39.89
CA ALA A 107 -18.01 42.05 40.93
C ALA A 107 -18.97 40.84 40.77
N SER A 108 -19.29 40.20 41.90
CA SER A 108 -20.27 39.09 42.07
C SER A 108 -19.72 37.71 41.64
N LYS A 109 -19.18 36.84 42.50
CA LYS A 109 -19.46 36.60 43.92
C LYS A 109 -20.96 36.66 44.24
N SER A 110 -21.75 35.78 43.62
CA SER A 110 -22.93 35.14 44.24
C SER A 110 -23.61 34.24 43.21
N LEU A 111 -24.19 33.13 43.67
CA LEU A 111 -25.05 32.20 42.93
C LEU A 111 -24.41 31.38 41.79
N SER A 112 -23.93 30.18 42.13
CA SER A 112 -24.50 28.93 41.62
C SER A 112 -23.66 27.77 42.18
N GLN A 113 -23.95 27.40 43.42
CA GLN A 113 -24.64 26.13 43.70
C GLN A 113 -23.65 24.96 43.66
N LYS A 114 -22.84 24.91 44.72
CA LYS A 114 -22.22 23.69 45.22
C LYS A 114 -23.32 22.82 45.86
N GLU A 115 -24.21 22.30 45.02
CA GLU A 115 -24.85 20.99 45.22
C GLU A 115 -23.92 19.99 44.53
N THR A 116 -23.17 19.17 45.24
CA THR A 116 -23.65 17.84 45.65
C THR A 116 -22.79 17.35 46.83
N LYS A 117 -23.28 17.65 48.05
CA LYS A 117 -23.40 16.76 49.22
C LYS A 117 -22.97 15.30 48.91
N ASN A 118 -21.85 14.74 49.37
CA ASN A 118 -21.45 14.38 50.75
C ASN A 118 -22.61 14.02 51.69
N VAL A 119 -23.16 12.80 51.55
CA VAL A 119 -23.34 11.83 52.64
C VAL A 119 -23.33 10.42 52.05
#